data_AF-A0A8D1WQW6-F1
#
_entry.id   AF-A0A8D1WQW6-F1
#
_cell.length_a   1.000
_cell.length_b   1.000
_cell.length_c   1.000
_cell.angle_alpha   90.00
_cell.angle_beta   90.00
_cell.angle_gamma   90.00
#
_symmetry.space_group_name_H-M   'P 1'
#
loop_
_entity.id
_entity.type
_entity.pdbx_description
1 polymer ?
#
loop_
_entity_poly.entity_id
_entity_poly.type
_entity_poly.pdbx_seq_one_letter_code
_entity_poly.pdbx_strand_id
1 'polypeptide(L)'
;MESGRRAAAALLALLCAGCALRSGRAQYERYSFRSFPRDELMPLESAYRHALDQYSGEHWAESVGYLEISLRLHRLLRDSEAFCHRNCSAAPQPEPTAGLARYPELRLFGGLLRRAHCLKRCKQGLPAFRQSQPSREVLADFQRREPYKFLQFAYFKANNLPKAIAAAHTFLLKHPDDEMMKRNMAYYKSLPDAEDYIKDLESKSYEVYLDFYTGFSCDVNC
;
A
#
# COMPACT_ATOMS: atom_id res chain seq x y z
N MET A 1 -14.93 -36.26 35.03
CA MET A 1 -15.55 -35.25 34.14
C MET A 1 -14.65 -34.04 33.85
N GLU A 2 -13.47 -33.90 34.48
CA GLU A 2 -12.52 -32.79 34.22
C GLU A 2 -11.79 -32.85 32.87
N SER A 3 -11.47 -34.06 32.39
CA SER A 3 -10.55 -34.25 31.25
C SER A 3 -11.16 -33.84 29.89
N GLY A 4 -12.47 -34.02 29.71
CA GLY A 4 -13.17 -33.68 28.46
C GLY A 4 -13.34 -32.16 28.26
N ARG A 5 -13.47 -31.39 29.35
CA ARG A 5 -13.58 -29.93 29.31
C ARG A 5 -12.27 -29.25 28.89
N ARG A 6 -11.12 -29.81 29.29
CA ARG A 6 -9.80 -29.30 28.90
C ARG A 6 -9.48 -29.57 27.43
N ALA A 7 -9.89 -30.71 26.90
CA ALA A 7 -9.74 -31.05 25.49
C ALA A 7 -10.62 -30.16 24.59
N ALA A 8 -11.87 -29.92 24.98
CA ALA A 8 -12.76 -29.00 24.26
C ALA A 8 -12.26 -27.55 24.26
N ALA A 9 -11.74 -27.06 25.40
CA ALA A 9 -11.15 -25.73 25.49
C ALA A 9 -9.87 -25.58 24.64
N ALA A 10 -9.04 -26.63 24.57
CA ALA A 10 -7.85 -26.64 23.72
C ALA A 10 -8.20 -26.65 22.22
N LEU A 11 -9.25 -27.39 21.82
CA LEU A 11 -9.75 -27.41 20.44
C LEU A 11 -10.38 -26.06 20.03
N LEU A 12 -11.14 -25.40 20.91
CA LEU A 12 -11.64 -24.06 20.67
C LEU A 12 -10.51 -23.01 20.58
N ALA A 13 -9.48 -23.12 21.41
CA ALA A 13 -8.32 -22.22 21.34
C ALA A 13 -7.51 -22.41 20.03
N LEU A 14 -7.39 -23.64 19.53
CA LEU A 14 -6.75 -23.93 18.24
C LEU A 14 -7.58 -23.45 17.04
N LEU A 15 -8.91 -23.54 17.12
CA LEU A 15 -9.82 -22.99 16.10
C LEU A 15 -9.78 -21.45 16.09
N CYS A 16 -9.72 -20.79 17.25
CA CYS A 16 -9.55 -19.34 17.35
C CYS A 16 -8.17 -18.87 16.86
N ALA A 17 -7.10 -19.62 17.14
CA ALA A 17 -5.77 -19.33 16.63
C ALA A 17 -5.65 -19.52 15.10
N GLY A 18 -6.40 -20.47 14.53
CA GLY A 18 -6.51 -20.67 13.08
C GLY A 18 -7.23 -19.53 12.35
N CYS A 19 -8.20 -18.88 13.00
CA CYS A 19 -8.89 -17.72 12.46
C CYS A 19 -8.10 -16.40 12.63
N ALA A 20 -7.20 -16.31 13.61
CA ALA A 20 -6.43 -15.08 13.88
C ALA A 20 -5.28 -14.80 12.89
N LEU A 21 -4.90 -15.78 12.05
CA LEU A 21 -3.72 -15.68 11.18
C LEU A 21 -3.98 -15.26 9.74
N ARG A 22 -5.23 -14.98 9.36
CA ARG A 22 -5.52 -14.32 8.08
C ARG A 22 -5.68 -12.81 8.30
N SER A 23 -4.60 -12.16 8.75
CA SER A 23 -4.47 -10.71 8.56
C SER A 23 -4.56 -10.46 7.06
N GLY A 24 -5.68 -9.87 6.61
CA GLY A 24 -5.96 -9.61 5.20
C GLY A 24 -4.93 -8.64 4.65
N ARG A 25 -3.85 -9.18 4.08
CA ARG A 25 -2.88 -8.39 3.33
C ARG A 25 -3.60 -7.73 2.16
N ALA A 26 -3.38 -6.44 1.93
CA ALA A 26 -3.86 -5.81 0.70
C ALA A 26 -3.35 -6.63 -0.51
N GLN A 27 -4.10 -6.69 -1.62
CA GLN A 27 -3.87 -7.67 -2.69
C GLN A 27 -2.41 -7.73 -3.21
N TYR A 28 -1.67 -6.64 -3.08
CA TYR A 28 -0.29 -6.52 -3.55
C TYR A 28 0.76 -6.51 -2.42
N GLU A 29 0.39 -6.76 -1.15
CA GLU A 29 1.28 -6.86 0.02
C GLU A 29 2.02 -8.21 0.09
N ARG A 30 2.46 -8.76 -1.05
CA ARG A 30 3.18 -10.05 -1.07
C ARG A 30 4.68 -9.91 -0.77
N TYR A 31 5.12 -8.78 -0.20
CA TYR A 31 6.52 -8.53 0.14
C TYR A 31 6.71 -8.10 1.60
N SER A 32 7.90 -8.34 2.13
CA SER A 32 8.36 -7.70 3.36
C SER A 32 9.26 -6.55 2.98
N PHE A 33 9.12 -5.40 3.66
CA PHE A 33 9.99 -4.23 3.50
C PHE A 33 11.49 -4.56 3.51
N ARG A 34 11.89 -5.65 4.21
CA ARG A 34 13.27 -6.12 4.29
C ARG A 34 13.68 -7.10 3.18
N SER A 35 12.74 -7.68 2.46
CA SER A 35 12.96 -8.69 1.42
C SER A 35 11.97 -8.50 0.26
N PHE A 36 12.22 -7.45 -0.54
CA PHE A 36 11.55 -7.27 -1.83
C PHE A 36 12.17 -8.22 -2.87
N PRO A 37 11.38 -8.87 -3.75
CA PRO A 37 11.89 -9.73 -4.81
C PRO A 37 12.90 -8.98 -5.70
N ARG A 38 14.10 -9.54 -5.89
CA ARG A 38 15.18 -8.84 -6.62
C ARG A 38 14.90 -8.69 -8.10
N ASP A 39 14.20 -9.66 -8.67
CA ASP A 39 13.72 -9.73 -10.05
C ASP A 39 12.67 -8.66 -10.38
N GLU A 40 11.90 -8.22 -9.38
CA GLU A 40 10.92 -7.14 -9.54
C GLU A 40 11.48 -5.75 -9.20
N LEU A 41 12.70 -5.67 -8.66
CA LEU A 41 13.27 -4.41 -8.18
C LEU A 41 13.81 -3.58 -9.35
N MET A 42 13.10 -2.50 -9.67
CA MET A 42 13.45 -1.55 -10.72
C MET A 42 12.94 -0.14 -10.36
N PRO A 43 13.31 0.92 -11.09
CA PRO A 43 12.72 2.23 -10.91
C PRO A 43 11.20 2.20 -11.12
N LEU A 44 10.45 2.74 -10.16
CA LEU A 44 8.99 2.81 -10.20
C LEU A 44 8.48 3.43 -11.50
N GLU A 45 9.08 4.55 -11.89
CA GLU A 45 8.65 5.28 -13.08
C GLU A 45 8.88 4.47 -14.37
N SER A 46 9.98 3.71 -14.44
CA SER A 46 10.25 2.82 -15.58
C SER A 46 9.23 1.69 -15.66
N ALA A 47 8.88 1.08 -14.52
CA ALA A 47 7.85 0.04 -14.48
C ALA A 47 6.48 0.59 -14.93
N TYR A 48 6.10 1.77 -14.43
CA TYR A 48 4.82 2.38 -14.77
C TYR A 48 4.74 2.79 -16.24
N ARG A 49 5.77 3.48 -16.77
CA ARG A 49 5.83 3.85 -18.20
C ARG A 49 5.75 2.62 -19.10
N HIS A 50 6.53 1.58 -18.80
CA HIS A 50 6.48 0.34 -19.58
C HIS A 50 5.08 -0.30 -19.53
N ALA A 51 4.40 -0.26 -18.39
CA ALA A 51 3.04 -0.79 -18.28
C ALA A 51 2.04 -0.04 -19.18
N LEU A 52 2.20 1.28 -19.32
CA LEU A 52 1.38 2.13 -20.18
C LEU A 52 1.71 1.95 -21.68
N ASP A 53 2.98 1.69 -22.01
CA ASP A 53 3.38 1.32 -23.37
C ASP A 53 2.70 0.01 -23.78
N GLN A 54 2.74 -1.01 -22.91
CA GLN A 54 2.05 -2.28 -23.14
C GLN A 54 0.53 -2.12 -23.19
N TYR A 55 -0.03 -1.24 -22.36
CA TYR A 55 -1.46 -0.91 -22.39
C TYR A 55 -1.87 -0.33 -23.75
N SER A 56 -1.07 0.61 -24.26
CA SER A 56 -1.31 1.26 -25.55
C SER A 56 -1.14 0.30 -26.73
N GLY A 57 -0.25 -0.69 -26.58
CA GLY A 57 -0.06 -1.79 -27.52
C GLY A 57 -1.05 -2.95 -27.39
N GLU A 58 -2.06 -2.84 -26.51
CA GLU A 58 -3.06 -3.88 -26.23
C GLU A 58 -2.49 -5.22 -25.71
N HIS A 59 -1.26 -5.22 -25.18
CA HIS A 59 -0.65 -6.37 -24.51
C HIS A 59 -1.13 -6.43 -23.05
N TRP A 60 -2.37 -6.89 -22.86
CA TRP A 60 -3.08 -6.78 -21.58
C TRP A 60 -2.41 -7.53 -20.43
N ALA A 61 -1.87 -8.73 -20.68
CA ALA A 61 -1.26 -9.55 -19.63
C ALA A 61 0.05 -8.91 -19.11
N GLU A 62 0.87 -8.40 -20.02
CA GLU A 62 2.12 -7.71 -19.75
C GLU A 62 1.85 -6.37 -19.06
N SER A 63 0.88 -5.60 -19.55
CA SER A 63 0.45 -4.35 -18.93
C SER A 63 0.00 -4.57 -17.49
N VAL A 64 -0.85 -5.58 -17.24
CA VAL A 64 -1.26 -5.97 -15.89
C VAL A 64 -0.04 -6.29 -15.03
N GLY A 65 0.89 -7.12 -15.53
CA GLY A 65 2.09 -7.51 -14.79
C GLY A 65 2.90 -6.29 -14.31
N TYR A 66 3.20 -5.35 -15.21
CA TYR A 66 3.96 -4.15 -14.87
C TYR A 66 3.17 -3.14 -14.04
N LEU A 67 1.86 -2.99 -14.24
CA LEU A 67 1.01 -2.18 -13.37
C LEU A 67 1.02 -2.71 -11.93
N GLU A 68 0.89 -4.03 -11.75
CA GLU A 68 0.97 -4.66 -10.42
C GLU A 68 2.36 -4.47 -9.79
N ILE A 69 3.45 -4.61 -10.55
CA ILE A 69 4.83 -4.35 -10.08
C ILE A 69 4.97 -2.88 -9.66
N SER A 70 4.46 -1.95 -10.47
CA SER A 70 4.57 -0.51 -10.19
C SER A 70 3.85 -0.14 -8.88
N LEU A 71 2.68 -0.74 -8.61
CA LEU A 71 1.96 -0.60 -7.34
C LEU A 71 2.74 -1.18 -6.14
N ARG A 72 3.44 -2.30 -6.32
CA ARG A 72 4.32 -2.87 -5.29
C ARG A 72 5.53 -1.98 -4.99
N LEU A 73 6.18 -1.45 -6.04
CA LEU A 73 7.29 -0.51 -5.92
C LEU A 73 6.87 0.80 -5.23
N HIS A 74 5.65 1.28 -5.49
CA HIS A 74 5.12 2.48 -4.83
C HIS A 74 4.96 2.27 -3.34
N ARG A 75 4.37 1.14 -2.94
CA ARG A 75 4.25 0.77 -1.53
C ARG A 75 5.62 0.61 -0.88
N LEU A 76 6.57 -0.02 -1.57
CA LEU A 76 7.94 -0.18 -1.07
C LEU A 76 8.56 1.18 -0.77
N LEU A 77 8.42 2.15 -1.67
CA LEU A 77 8.91 3.51 -1.47
C LEU A 77 8.25 4.18 -0.26
N ARG A 78 6.90 4.16 -0.19
CA ARG A 78 6.15 4.78 0.92
C ARG A 78 6.47 4.16 2.28
N ASP A 79 6.54 2.84 2.35
CA ASP A 79 6.87 2.10 3.58
C ASP A 79 8.31 2.41 4.01
N SER A 80 9.23 2.52 3.05
CA SER A 80 10.63 2.90 3.31
C SER A 80 10.76 4.31 3.86
N GLU A 81 9.99 5.25 3.33
CA GLU A 81 9.94 6.62 3.84
C GLU A 81 9.37 6.66 5.25
N ALA A 82 8.20 6.04 5.47
CA ALA A 82 7.56 5.98 6.77
C ALA A 82 8.48 5.35 7.83
N PHE A 83 9.16 4.25 7.49
CA PHE A 83 10.13 3.59 8.36
C PHE A 83 11.25 4.55 8.80
N CYS A 84 11.89 5.25 7.84
CA CYS A 84 12.95 6.19 8.16
C CYS A 84 12.45 7.40 8.97
N HIS A 85 11.28 7.96 8.63
CA HIS A 85 10.70 9.08 9.36
C HIS A 85 10.36 8.73 10.80
N ARG A 86 9.83 7.54 11.07
CA ARG A 86 9.53 7.05 12.43
C ARG A 86 10.81 6.83 13.24
N ASN A 87 11.79 6.10 12.70
CA ASN A 87 13.02 5.82 13.43
C ASN A 87 13.87 7.06 13.70
N CYS A 88 13.87 8.04 12.79
CA CYS A 88 14.62 9.28 12.96
C CYS A 88 13.87 10.38 13.74
N SER A 89 12.57 10.21 14.01
CA SER A 89 11.81 11.10 14.92
C SER A 89 11.86 10.64 16.38
N ALA A 90 12.06 9.34 16.62
CA ALA A 90 12.19 8.76 17.96
C ALA A 90 13.59 8.94 18.60
N ALA A 91 14.54 9.58 17.91
CA ALA A 91 15.91 9.74 18.41
C ALA A 91 15.95 10.77 19.56
N PRO A 92 16.44 10.40 20.77
CA PRO A 92 16.57 11.34 21.89
C PRO A 92 17.42 12.55 21.50
N GLN A 93 17.01 13.75 21.93
CA GLN A 93 17.87 14.91 21.79
C GLN A 93 18.99 14.80 22.84
N PRO A 94 20.27 14.91 22.44
CA PRO A 94 21.35 14.96 23.42
C PRO A 94 21.19 16.22 24.29
N GLU A 95 21.56 16.09 25.56
CA GLU A 95 21.61 17.23 26.49
C GLU A 95 22.45 18.35 25.89
N PRO A 96 21.98 19.61 25.95
CA PRO A 96 22.73 20.74 25.41
C PRO A 96 24.06 20.86 26.17
N THR A 97 25.15 21.04 25.43
CA THR A 97 26.41 21.48 26.04
C THR A 97 26.17 22.83 26.72
N ALA A 98 26.77 23.07 27.88
CA ALA A 98 26.46 24.22 28.74
C ALA A 98 26.49 25.59 28.01
N GLY A 99 27.34 25.75 26.98
CA GLY A 99 27.39 26.95 26.15
C GLY A 99 26.25 27.09 25.14
N LEU A 100 25.71 25.98 24.61
CA LEU A 100 24.60 25.96 23.65
C LEU A 100 23.23 25.99 24.33
N ALA A 101 23.17 25.74 25.64
CA ALA A 101 21.95 25.87 26.42
C ALA A 101 21.36 27.29 26.36
N ARG A 102 22.21 28.30 26.18
CA ARG A 102 21.85 29.73 26.11
C ARG A 102 21.30 30.17 24.73
N TYR A 103 21.40 29.32 23.70
CA TYR A 103 20.97 29.65 22.33
C TYR A 103 19.94 28.61 21.83
N PRO A 104 18.63 28.82 22.10
CA PRO A 104 17.57 27.90 21.70
C PRO A 104 17.54 27.60 20.20
N GLU A 105 17.87 28.59 19.36
CA GLU A 105 17.89 28.47 17.91
C GLU A 105 18.95 27.46 17.47
N LEU A 106 20.15 27.53 18.05
CA LEU A 106 21.24 26.59 17.73
C LEU A 106 20.90 25.15 18.14
N ARG A 107 20.12 24.98 19.21
CA ARG A 107 19.61 23.65 19.62
C ARG A 107 18.62 23.10 18.59
N LEU A 108 17.71 23.95 18.10
CA LEU A 108 16.75 23.58 17.04
C LEU A 108 17.46 23.20 15.75
N PHE A 109 18.41 24.02 15.28
CA PHE A 109 19.21 23.72 14.08
C PHE A 109 20.01 22.42 14.24
N GLY A 110 20.61 22.19 15.40
CA GLY A 110 21.29 20.93 15.71
C GLY A 110 20.37 19.71 15.63
N GLY A 111 19.13 19.84 16.12
CA GLY A 111 18.10 18.80 15.99
C GLY A 111 17.74 18.51 14.54
N LEU A 112 17.54 19.56 13.73
CA LEU A 112 17.24 19.44 12.30
C LEU A 112 18.36 18.73 11.54
N LEU A 113 19.62 19.14 11.75
CA LEU A 113 20.79 18.55 11.10
C LEU A 113 20.97 17.07 11.47
N ARG A 114 20.78 16.72 12.75
CA ARG A 114 20.84 15.31 13.20
C ARG A 114 19.73 14.47 12.56
N ARG A 115 18.50 14.99 12.50
CA ARG A 115 17.39 14.30 11.85
C ARG A 115 17.67 14.10 10.36
N ALA A 116 18.16 15.13 9.67
CA ALA A 116 18.53 15.05 8.26
C ALA A 116 19.64 14.02 8.02
N HIS A 117 20.67 13.99 8.87
CA HIS A 117 21.74 12.99 8.81
C HIS A 117 21.21 11.56 9.03
N CYS A 118 20.36 11.36 10.04
CA CYS A 118 19.69 10.07 10.28
C CYS A 118 18.89 9.61 9.06
N LEU A 119 18.06 10.50 8.49
CA LEU A 119 17.25 10.20 7.32
C LEU A 119 18.11 9.81 6.13
N LYS A 120 19.19 10.57 5.85
CA LYS A 120 20.14 10.25 4.78
C LYS A 120 20.73 8.85 4.94
N ARG A 121 21.24 8.53 6.13
CA ARG A 121 21.84 7.22 6.42
C ARG A 121 20.81 6.08 6.35
N CYS A 122 19.60 6.30 6.85
CA CYS A 122 18.51 5.32 6.79
C CYS A 122 18.13 5.01 5.34
N LYS A 123 17.89 6.05 4.52
CA LYS A 123 17.50 5.90 3.11
C LYS A 123 18.57 5.16 2.30
N GLN A 124 19.85 5.45 2.51
CA GLN A 124 20.96 4.74 1.84
C GLN A 124 20.97 3.21 2.07
N GLY A 125 20.43 2.75 3.19
CA GLY A 125 20.38 1.32 3.53
C GLY A 125 19.28 0.53 2.81
N LEU A 126 18.29 1.19 2.20
CA LEU A 126 17.05 0.55 1.77
C LEU A 126 16.97 0.38 0.24
N PRO A 127 16.46 -0.76 -0.26
CA PRO A 127 16.36 -1.02 -1.70
C PRO A 127 15.60 0.06 -2.49
N ALA A 128 14.55 0.64 -1.90
CA ALA A 128 13.71 1.65 -2.53
C ALA A 128 14.48 2.90 -3.00
N PHE A 129 15.49 3.31 -2.22
CA PHE A 129 16.28 4.52 -2.52
C PHE A 129 17.58 4.22 -3.27
N ARG A 130 17.82 2.95 -3.63
CA ARG A 130 18.89 2.59 -4.58
C ARG A 130 18.46 2.82 -6.04
N GLN A 131 17.14 2.90 -6.27
CA GLN A 131 16.56 3.19 -7.58
C GLN A 131 16.44 4.70 -7.82
N SER A 132 16.32 5.10 -9.08
CA SER A 132 15.99 6.49 -9.41
C SER A 132 14.65 6.89 -8.80
N GLN A 133 14.59 8.10 -8.27
CA GLN A 133 13.37 8.62 -7.66
C GLN A 133 12.36 8.96 -8.76
N PRO A 134 11.08 8.59 -8.58
CA PRO A 134 10.03 8.92 -9.54
C PRO A 134 9.76 10.42 -9.59
N SER A 135 9.26 10.89 -10.73
CA SER A 135 8.80 12.27 -10.90
C SER A 135 7.63 12.60 -9.96
N ARG A 136 7.43 13.91 -9.71
CA ARG A 136 6.29 14.39 -8.92
C ARG A 136 4.95 14.03 -9.56
N GLU A 137 4.88 14.05 -10.88
CA GLU A 137 3.70 13.68 -11.66
C GLU A 137 3.33 12.22 -11.42
N VAL A 138 4.31 11.31 -11.54
CA VAL A 138 4.06 9.89 -11.30
C VAL A 138 3.66 9.65 -9.84
N LEU A 139 4.31 10.31 -8.87
CA LEU A 139 3.84 10.20 -7.48
C LEU A 139 2.40 10.72 -7.29
N ALA A 140 2.01 11.78 -7.99
CA ALA A 140 0.65 12.30 -7.96
C ALA A 140 -0.37 11.32 -8.56
N ASP A 141 -0.04 10.65 -9.67
CA ASP A 141 -0.87 9.60 -10.27
C ASP A 141 -1.17 8.48 -9.28
N PHE A 142 -0.14 7.97 -8.60
CA PHE A 142 -0.31 6.91 -7.61
C PHE A 142 -1.10 7.39 -6.38
N GLN A 143 -0.91 8.63 -5.93
CA GLN A 143 -1.71 9.23 -4.86
C GLN A 143 -3.19 9.38 -5.25
N ARG A 144 -3.46 9.72 -6.51
CA ARG A 144 -4.80 9.80 -7.09
C ARG A 144 -5.35 8.44 -7.52
N ARG A 145 -4.64 7.33 -7.27
CA ARG A 145 -5.07 5.98 -7.66
C ARG A 145 -5.27 5.80 -9.18
N GLU A 146 -4.63 6.61 -10.03
CA GLU A 146 -4.71 6.51 -11.50
C GLU A 146 -4.33 5.13 -12.07
N PRO A 147 -3.30 4.41 -11.55
CA PRO A 147 -2.98 3.06 -12.03
C PRO A 147 -4.16 2.08 -11.98
N TYR A 148 -5.12 2.28 -11.06
CA TYR A 148 -6.31 1.43 -10.94
C TYR A 148 -7.29 1.58 -12.10
N LYS A 149 -7.32 2.76 -12.75
CA LYS A 149 -8.11 2.98 -13.97
C LYS A 149 -7.59 2.09 -15.11
N PHE A 150 -6.27 2.07 -15.32
CA PHE A 150 -5.65 1.23 -16.34
C PHE A 150 -5.77 -0.26 -15.98
N LEU A 151 -5.54 -0.62 -14.71
CA LEU A 151 -5.70 -1.99 -14.24
C LEU A 151 -7.11 -2.53 -14.43
N GLN A 152 -8.14 -1.73 -14.12
CA GLN A 152 -9.54 -2.14 -14.30
C GLN A 152 -9.79 -2.59 -15.74
N PHE A 153 -9.43 -1.76 -16.71
CA PHE A 153 -9.65 -2.08 -18.12
C PHE A 153 -8.77 -3.25 -18.59
N ALA A 154 -7.50 -3.27 -18.20
CA ALA A 154 -6.58 -4.34 -18.58
C ALA A 154 -7.02 -5.70 -18.00
N TYR A 155 -7.48 -5.75 -16.75
CA TYR A 155 -8.05 -6.96 -16.17
C TYR A 155 -9.34 -7.38 -16.87
N PHE A 156 -10.21 -6.43 -17.24
CA PHE A 156 -11.41 -6.74 -17.99
C PHE A 156 -11.07 -7.36 -19.35
N LYS A 157 -10.10 -6.80 -20.08
CA LYS A 157 -9.62 -7.35 -21.35
C LYS A 157 -8.91 -8.69 -21.21
N ALA A 158 -8.24 -8.92 -20.08
CA ALA A 158 -7.62 -10.21 -19.73
C ALA A 158 -8.63 -11.22 -19.12
N ASN A 159 -9.94 -10.95 -19.18
CA ASN A 159 -11.00 -11.79 -18.65
C ASN A 159 -10.88 -12.12 -17.14
N ASN A 160 -10.30 -11.19 -16.36
CA ASN A 160 -10.18 -11.28 -14.91
C ASN A 160 -11.16 -10.31 -14.23
N LEU A 161 -12.45 -10.65 -14.28
CA LEU A 161 -13.52 -9.83 -13.71
C LEU A 161 -13.33 -9.56 -12.20
N PRO A 162 -13.01 -10.54 -11.34
CA PRO A 162 -12.80 -10.28 -9.92
C PRO A 162 -11.82 -9.13 -9.62
N LYS A 163 -10.66 -9.14 -10.29
CA LYS A 163 -9.66 -8.09 -10.12
C LYS A 163 -10.07 -6.77 -10.78
N ALA A 164 -10.79 -6.82 -11.91
CA ALA A 164 -11.33 -5.63 -12.55
C ALA A 164 -12.32 -4.88 -11.64
N ILE A 165 -13.22 -5.62 -10.97
CA ILE A 165 -14.20 -5.08 -10.01
C ILE A 165 -13.49 -4.39 -8.84
N ALA A 166 -12.52 -5.06 -8.23
CA ALA A 166 -11.76 -4.49 -7.12
C ALA A 166 -10.96 -3.24 -7.53
N ALA A 167 -10.35 -3.24 -8.72
CA ALA A 167 -9.65 -2.07 -9.25
C ALA A 167 -10.60 -0.89 -9.52
N ALA A 168 -11.77 -1.16 -10.12
CA ALA A 168 -12.80 -0.15 -10.36
C ALA A 168 -13.28 0.49 -9.05
N HIS A 169 -13.54 -0.32 -8.03
CA HIS A 169 -13.95 0.13 -6.71
C HIS A 169 -12.87 1.00 -6.06
N THR A 170 -11.63 0.52 -6.09
CA THR A 170 -10.47 1.23 -5.55
C THR A 170 -10.28 2.61 -6.18
N PHE A 171 -10.48 2.72 -7.50
CA PHE A 171 -10.41 4.00 -8.22
C PHE A 171 -11.54 4.95 -7.81
N LEU A 172 -12.79 4.48 -7.78
CA LEU A 172 -13.96 5.31 -7.45
C LEU A 172 -13.90 5.94 -6.05
N LEU A 173 -13.20 5.32 -5.10
CA LEU A 173 -12.97 5.91 -3.77
C LEU A 173 -12.23 7.26 -3.81
N LYS A 174 -11.44 7.55 -4.85
CA LYS A 174 -10.79 8.86 -5.04
C LYS A 174 -11.41 9.71 -6.16
N HIS A 175 -12.24 9.11 -7.01
CA HIS A 175 -12.91 9.77 -8.13
C HIS A 175 -14.40 9.45 -8.13
N PRO A 176 -15.16 9.91 -7.11
CA PRO A 176 -16.56 9.58 -6.96
C PRO A 176 -17.43 10.14 -8.10
N ASP A 177 -16.91 11.08 -8.88
CA ASP A 177 -17.62 11.74 -9.99
C ASP A 177 -17.22 11.21 -11.39
N ASP A 178 -16.38 10.17 -11.47
CA ASP A 178 -16.00 9.60 -12.77
C ASP A 178 -17.15 8.78 -13.38
N GLU A 179 -17.88 9.42 -14.31
CA GLU A 179 -19.06 8.84 -14.95
C GLU A 179 -18.77 7.57 -15.75
N MET A 180 -17.58 7.45 -16.34
CA MET A 180 -17.19 6.25 -17.08
C MET A 180 -17.04 5.05 -16.13
N MET A 181 -16.32 5.25 -15.02
CA MET A 181 -16.10 4.20 -14.05
C MET A 181 -17.38 3.86 -13.28
N LYS A 182 -18.27 4.82 -13.03
CA LYS A 182 -19.62 4.53 -12.49
C LYS A 182 -20.41 3.58 -13.37
N ARG A 183 -20.41 3.79 -14.69
CA ARG A 183 -21.07 2.90 -15.65
C ARG A 183 -20.43 1.51 -15.67
N ASN A 184 -19.11 1.43 -15.64
CA ASN A 184 -18.39 0.15 -15.54
C ASN A 184 -18.78 -0.60 -14.25
N MET A 185 -18.85 0.12 -13.13
CA MET A 185 -19.25 -0.46 -11.84
C MET A 185 -20.72 -0.90 -11.81
N ALA A 186 -21.62 -0.14 -12.44
CA ALA A 186 -23.03 -0.54 -12.58
C ALA A 186 -23.16 -1.83 -13.40
N TYR A 187 -22.39 -1.97 -14.48
CA TYR A 187 -22.30 -3.22 -15.24
C TYR A 187 -21.77 -4.36 -14.37
N TYR A 188 -20.69 -4.14 -13.60
CA TYR A 188 -20.15 -5.18 -12.74
C TYR A 188 -21.12 -5.65 -11.67
N LYS A 189 -21.84 -4.74 -11.02
CA LYS A 189 -22.88 -5.08 -10.03
C LYS A 189 -24.07 -5.86 -10.61
N SER A 190 -24.23 -5.89 -11.93
CA SER A 190 -25.26 -6.71 -12.57
C SER A 190 -24.84 -8.17 -12.75
N LEU A 191 -23.56 -8.48 -12.55
CA LEU A 191 -23.04 -9.84 -12.65
C LEU A 191 -23.27 -10.62 -11.36
N PRO A 192 -23.53 -11.94 -11.43
CA PRO A 192 -23.60 -12.79 -10.24
C PRO A 192 -22.30 -12.73 -9.44
N ASP A 193 -22.43 -12.76 -8.11
CA ASP A 193 -21.31 -12.81 -7.15
C ASP A 193 -20.35 -11.59 -7.22
N ALA A 194 -20.75 -10.50 -7.87
CA ALA A 194 -19.91 -9.31 -8.02
C ALA A 194 -19.57 -8.65 -6.68
N GLU A 195 -20.50 -8.68 -5.73
CA GLU A 195 -20.38 -8.11 -4.39
C GLU A 195 -19.16 -8.65 -3.64
N ASP A 196 -18.81 -9.93 -3.83
CA ASP A 196 -17.68 -10.58 -3.17
C ASP A 196 -16.32 -10.00 -3.61
N TYR A 197 -16.30 -9.29 -4.74
CA TYR A 197 -15.09 -8.72 -5.34
C TYR A 197 -15.00 -7.19 -5.16
N ILE A 198 -16.03 -6.54 -4.60
CA ILE A 198 -16.03 -5.11 -4.29
C ILE A 198 -15.18 -4.88 -3.03
N LYS A 199 -13.88 -4.67 -3.22
CA LYS A 199 -12.91 -4.50 -2.14
C LYS A 199 -11.96 -3.35 -2.46
N ASP A 200 -11.54 -2.58 -1.46
CA ASP A 200 -10.45 -1.60 -1.63
C ASP A 200 -9.10 -2.34 -1.66
N LEU A 201 -8.37 -2.20 -2.76
CA LEU A 201 -7.05 -2.79 -2.94
C LEU A 201 -5.96 -2.04 -2.16
N GLU A 202 -6.28 -0.89 -1.57
CA GLU A 202 -5.39 -0.11 -0.70
C GLU A 202 -5.75 -0.17 0.79
N SER A 203 -6.86 -0.83 1.17
CA SER A 203 -7.23 -0.96 2.59
C SER A 203 -6.19 -1.80 3.34
N LYS A 204 -5.78 -1.34 4.52
CA LYS A 204 -4.81 -2.09 5.32
C LYS A 204 -5.48 -3.20 6.11
N SER A 205 -4.72 -4.24 6.41
CA SER A 205 -5.19 -5.43 7.15
C SER A 205 -5.92 -5.15 8.48
N TYR A 206 -5.63 -4.03 9.16
CA TYR A 206 -6.32 -3.64 10.39
C TYR A 206 -7.62 -2.86 10.17
N GLU A 207 -7.80 -2.23 9.00
CA GLU A 207 -9.02 -1.48 8.63
C GLU A 207 -10.13 -2.47 8.26
N VAL A 208 -9.79 -3.54 7.54
CA VAL A 208 -10.68 -4.66 7.23
C VAL A 208 -11.25 -5.34 8.50
N TYR A 209 -10.47 -5.36 9.58
CA TYR A 209 -10.90 -5.91 10.86
C TYR A 209 -11.87 -4.97 11.61
N LEU A 210 -11.80 -3.66 11.39
CA LEU A 210 -12.75 -2.72 11.97
C LEU A 210 -14.07 -2.74 11.20
N ASP A 211 -14.04 -2.75 9.87
CA ASP A 211 -15.24 -2.79 9.02
C ASP A 211 -16.14 -4.00 9.34
N PHE A 212 -15.54 -5.15 9.68
CA PHE A 212 -16.26 -6.37 10.07
C PHE A 212 -16.95 -6.29 11.45
N TYR A 213 -16.49 -5.41 12.34
CA TYR A 213 -17.02 -5.29 13.71
C TYR A 213 -17.84 -4.02 13.94
N THR A 214 -17.61 -2.95 13.18
CA THR A 214 -18.27 -1.65 13.39
C THR A 214 -19.29 -1.31 12.32
N GLY A 215 -19.30 -1.98 11.15
CA GLY A 215 -20.24 -1.66 10.07
C GLY A 215 -20.15 -0.22 9.57
N PHE A 216 -19.05 0.48 9.87
CA PHE A 216 -18.80 1.86 9.46
C PHE A 216 -17.86 1.88 8.26
N SER A 217 -18.38 2.27 7.10
CA SER A 217 -17.56 2.79 6.01
C SER A 217 -16.74 3.96 6.57
N CYS A 218 -15.42 3.82 6.65
CA CYS A 218 -14.55 4.97 6.84
C CYS A 218 -14.60 5.81 5.55
N ASP A 219 -15.63 6.63 5.43
CA ASP A 219 -15.70 7.61 4.35
C ASP A 219 -14.48 8.53 4.42
N VAL A 220 -13.85 8.61 3.25
CA VAL A 220 -12.66 9.34 2.88
C VAL A 220 -12.60 10.74 3.52
N ASN A 221 -11.69 10.92 4.48
CA ASN A 221 -11.00 12.20 4.67
C ASN A 221 -9.73 12.04 5.52
N CYS A 222 -8.60 11.79 4.84
CA CYS A 222 -7.23 12.10 5.26
C CYS A 222 -6.37 12.28 4.00
#